data_AF-A0A841EBJ1-F1
#
_entry.id   AF-A0A841EBJ1-F1
#
_cell.length_a   1.000
_cell.length_b   1.000
_cell.length_c   1.000
_cell.angle_alpha   90.00
_cell.angle_beta   90.00
_cell.angle_gamma   90.00
#
_symmetry.space_group_name_H-M   'P 1'
#
loop_
_entity.id
_entity.type
_entity.pdbx_description
1 polymer ?
#
loop_
_entity_poly.entity_id
_entity_poly.type
_entity_poly.pdbx_seq_one_letter_code
_entity_poly.pdbx_strand_id
1 'polypeptide(L)'
;MSEFPDTFMSHAAEAVLYPDQVIAAYLGGPGTVIVYSCHDRQYRLRLAEEARNATEPDEVLVCGYGDIESVLEGARAAGLTLRQVTRSLAEGCRAHLEAWADVGRLAGLPLVLELRREMARNGFHLSRCSHLGTCDGARTTQDFFTPMRVPTVTAAVRHRPLGDDRAEVRVGLYDIAAEFASWHAPLQEGLVRTRANEISTALYRYLGH
;
A
#
# COMPACT_ATOMS: atom_id res chain seq x y z
N MET A 1 14.19 -13.62 9.71
CA MET A 1 13.00 -12.74 9.71
C MET A 1 13.38 -11.52 10.54
N SER A 2 13.65 -10.37 9.93
CA SER A 2 13.79 -9.14 10.72
C SER A 2 12.38 -8.62 11.00
N GLU A 3 11.82 -9.04 12.13
CA GLU A 3 10.73 -8.27 12.72
C GLU A 3 11.28 -6.88 13.00
N PHE A 4 10.65 -5.84 12.47
CA PHE A 4 10.80 -4.50 13.02
C PHE A 4 9.73 -4.38 14.12
N PRO A 5 10.10 -4.55 15.41
CA PRO A 5 9.16 -4.69 16.52
C PRO A 5 8.89 -3.32 17.13
N ASP A 6 8.15 -3.27 18.25
CA ASP A 6 7.75 -2.10 19.06
C ASP A 6 8.74 -0.91 19.10
N THR A 7 10.05 -1.16 18.99
CA THR A 7 11.09 -0.14 18.84
C THR A 7 10.89 0.78 17.63
N PHE A 8 10.46 0.25 16.48
CA PHE A 8 10.15 1.04 15.29
C PHE A 8 8.97 1.99 15.56
N MET A 9 7.92 1.46 16.20
CA MET A 9 6.72 2.20 16.59
C MET A 9 7.03 3.28 17.64
N SER A 10 7.86 2.94 18.62
CA SER A 10 8.34 3.88 19.63
C SER A 10 9.13 5.04 19.01
N HIS A 11 10.03 4.75 18.07
CA HIS A 11 10.80 5.80 17.40
C HIS A 11 9.91 6.69 16.52
N ALA A 12 8.95 6.10 15.80
CA ALA A 12 8.01 6.84 14.98
C ALA A 12 7.12 7.80 15.81
N ALA A 13 6.77 7.41 17.04
CA ALA A 13 6.00 8.25 17.95
C ALA A 13 6.76 9.51 18.42
N GLU A 14 8.10 9.45 18.45
CA GLU A 14 8.98 10.55 18.86
C GLU A 14 9.31 11.52 17.70
N ALA A 15 9.06 11.11 16.46
CA ALA A 15 9.46 11.86 15.27
C ALA A 15 8.54 13.06 14.95
N VAL A 16 9.14 14.18 14.54
CA VAL A 16 8.43 15.44 14.24
C VAL A 16 8.43 15.72 12.74
N LEU A 17 7.25 16.04 12.20
CA LEU A 17 7.07 16.55 10.83
C LEU A 17 6.90 18.07 10.88
N TYR A 18 7.65 18.79 10.05
CA TYR A 18 7.67 20.26 10.06
C TYR A 18 6.91 20.87 8.85
N PRO A 19 6.34 22.08 9.00
CA PRO A 19 5.59 22.74 7.92
C PRO A 19 6.37 22.97 6.63
N ASP A 20 7.66 23.31 6.74
CA ASP A 20 8.56 23.51 5.60
C ASP A 20 8.76 22.23 4.79
N GLN A 21 8.80 21.06 5.44
CA GLN A 21 8.87 19.77 4.77
C GLN A 21 7.59 19.48 3.97
N VAL A 22 6.41 19.81 4.52
CA VAL A 22 5.14 19.67 3.80
C VAL A 22 5.10 20.58 2.57
N ILE A 23 5.52 21.84 2.73
CA ILE A 23 5.59 22.80 1.62
C ILE A 23 6.55 22.29 0.55
N ALA A 24 7.76 21.89 0.92
CA ALA A 24 8.77 21.44 -0.03
C ALA A 24 8.35 20.14 -0.73
N ALA A 25 7.69 19.21 -0.03
CA ALA A 25 7.11 18.01 -0.64
C ALA A 25 6.06 18.36 -1.71
N TYR A 26 5.18 19.31 -1.40
CA TYR A 26 4.15 19.78 -2.31
C TYR A 26 4.76 20.50 -3.52
N LEU A 27 5.65 21.47 -3.30
CA LEU A 27 6.27 22.24 -4.37
C LEU A 27 7.20 21.41 -5.26
N GLY A 28 7.76 20.32 -4.74
CA GLY A 28 8.55 19.35 -5.52
C GLY A 28 7.74 18.62 -6.59
N GLY A 29 6.41 18.69 -6.54
CA GLY A 29 5.52 18.14 -7.57
C GLY A 29 5.45 16.61 -7.58
N PRO A 30 4.85 16.05 -8.65
CA PRO A 30 4.65 14.60 -8.78
C PRO A 30 5.97 13.83 -8.67
N GLY A 31 5.98 12.81 -7.80
CA GLY A 31 7.16 11.99 -7.54
C GLY A 31 7.96 12.40 -6.30
N THR A 32 7.67 13.56 -5.70
CA THR A 32 8.22 13.90 -4.38
C THR A 32 7.47 13.16 -3.27
N VAL A 33 8.22 12.61 -2.31
CA VAL A 33 7.69 11.79 -1.22
C VAL A 33 8.29 12.19 0.12
N ILE A 34 7.51 12.03 1.18
CA ILE A 34 7.96 12.05 2.57
C ILE A 34 8.34 10.61 2.95
N VAL A 35 9.55 10.45 3.48
CA VAL A 35 10.12 9.19 3.95
C VAL A 35 10.46 9.34 5.43
N TYR A 36 10.21 8.30 6.22
CA TYR A 36 10.66 8.20 7.60
C TYR A 36 11.97 7.43 7.68
N SER A 37 12.99 8.03 8.31
CA SER A 37 14.25 7.34 8.62
C SER A 37 14.23 6.83 10.05
N CYS A 38 14.31 5.50 10.22
CA CYS A 38 14.39 4.85 11.53
C CYS A 38 15.71 5.13 12.24
N HIS A 39 16.79 5.31 11.47
CA HIS A 39 18.10 5.63 11.99
C HIS A 39 18.09 7.02 12.65
N ASP A 40 17.60 8.01 11.92
CA ASP A 40 17.65 9.41 12.34
C ASP A 40 16.41 9.87 13.11
N ARG A 41 15.39 9.02 13.20
CA ARG A 41 14.10 9.28 13.87
C ARG A 41 13.42 10.56 13.39
N GLN A 42 13.49 10.82 12.09
CA GLN A 42 12.92 12.02 11.47
C GLN A 42 12.34 11.75 10.09
N TYR A 43 11.39 12.60 9.69
CA TYR A 43 10.87 12.62 8.32
C TYR A 43 11.83 13.38 7.39
N ARG A 44 11.94 12.92 6.15
CA ARG A 44 12.79 13.47 5.09
C ARG A 44 12.04 13.54 3.77
N LEU A 45 12.56 14.32 2.83
CA LEU A 45 12.05 14.43 1.47
C LEU A 45 12.98 13.69 0.51
N ARG A 46 12.40 12.92 -0.40
CA ARG A 46 13.12 12.21 -1.46
C ARG A 46 12.28 12.16 -2.74
N LEU A 47 12.92 11.83 -3.86
CA LEU A 47 12.18 11.38 -5.03
C LEU A 47 11.77 9.92 -4.86
N ALA A 48 10.58 9.56 -5.34
CA ALA A 48 10.01 8.23 -5.20
C ALA A 48 10.91 7.14 -5.81
N GLU A 49 11.57 7.43 -6.94
CA GLU A 49 12.50 6.49 -7.59
C GLU A 49 13.75 6.25 -6.75
N GLU A 50 14.28 7.29 -6.10
CA GLU A 50 15.43 7.19 -5.20
C GLU A 50 15.07 6.41 -3.94
N ALA A 51 13.90 6.67 -3.34
CA ALA A 51 13.40 5.97 -2.17
C ALA A 51 13.08 4.49 -2.47
N ARG A 52 12.68 4.17 -3.70
CA ARG A 52 12.37 2.80 -4.14
C ARG A 52 13.62 1.95 -4.37
N ASN A 53 14.71 2.55 -4.84
CA ASN A 53 15.96 1.86 -5.15
C ASN A 53 16.94 1.84 -3.98
N ALA A 54 16.81 2.78 -3.05
CA ALA A 54 17.56 2.84 -1.80
C ALA A 54 16.69 2.37 -0.64
N THR A 55 16.22 1.13 -0.67
CA THR A 55 15.72 0.51 0.56
C THR A 55 16.94 0.05 1.35
N GLU A 56 17.61 1.02 1.99
CA GLU A 56 18.21 0.69 3.27
C GLU A 56 17.09 0.12 4.14
N PRO A 57 17.33 -0.97 4.91
CA PRO A 57 16.29 -1.62 5.70
C PRO A 57 15.60 -0.69 6.73
N ASP A 58 16.13 0.52 6.90
CA ASP A 58 15.79 1.46 7.96
C ASP A 58 14.97 2.67 7.46
N GLU A 59 14.52 2.71 6.21
CA GLU A 59 13.69 3.81 5.68
C GLU A 59 12.31 3.34 5.17
N VAL A 60 11.26 4.10 5.49
CA VAL A 60 9.87 3.78 5.12
C VAL A 60 9.20 4.98 4.45
N LEU A 61 8.70 4.79 3.23
CA LEU A 61 7.94 5.80 2.51
C LEU A 61 6.55 5.99 3.15
N VAL A 62 6.19 7.22 3.50
CA VAL A 62 4.94 7.52 4.21
C VAL A 62 3.91 8.27 3.35
N CYS A 63 4.27 9.34 2.62
CA CYS A 63 3.30 10.09 1.79
C CYS A 63 3.92 10.55 0.47
N GLY A 64 3.11 10.67 -0.58
CA GLY A 64 3.51 11.31 -1.85
C GLY A 64 2.77 12.63 -2.14
N TYR A 65 3.14 13.29 -3.24
CA TYR A 65 2.53 14.54 -3.69
C TYR A 65 0.99 14.53 -3.66
N GLY A 66 0.36 13.50 -4.24
CA GLY A 66 -1.11 13.41 -4.34
C GLY A 66 -1.81 13.29 -2.97
N ASP A 67 -1.20 12.58 -2.02
CA ASP A 67 -1.73 12.46 -0.65
C ASP A 67 -1.72 13.84 0.04
N ILE A 68 -0.61 14.56 -0.13
CA ILE A 68 -0.41 15.88 0.47
C ILE A 68 -1.36 16.91 -0.15
N GLU A 69 -1.52 16.89 -1.47
CA GLU A 69 -2.45 17.74 -2.20
C GLU A 69 -3.89 17.56 -1.70
N SER A 70 -4.36 16.31 -1.62
CA SER A 70 -5.71 16.01 -1.13
C SER A 70 -5.94 16.52 0.30
N VAL A 71 -4.96 16.34 1.18
CA VAL A 71 -5.02 16.82 2.57
C VAL A 71 -5.04 18.36 2.62
N LEU A 72 -4.20 19.03 1.82
CA LEU A 72 -4.14 20.49 1.77
C LEU A 72 -5.42 21.09 1.19
N GLU A 73 -6.02 20.47 0.17
CA GLU A 73 -7.30 20.88 -0.39
C GLU A 73 -8.43 20.79 0.64
N GLY A 74 -8.54 19.66 1.34
CA GLY A 74 -9.52 19.47 2.41
C GLY A 74 -9.33 20.47 3.55
N ALA A 75 -8.09 20.72 3.94
CA ALA A 75 -7.76 21.71 4.95
C ALA A 75 -8.10 23.14 4.54
N ARG A 76 -7.85 23.49 3.28
CA ARG A 76 -8.22 24.80 2.72
C ARG A 76 -9.73 24.99 2.76
N ALA A 77 -10.50 23.97 2.37
CA ALA A 77 -11.97 24.01 2.44
C ALA A 77 -12.47 24.19 3.89
N ALA A 78 -11.76 23.63 4.87
CA ALA A 78 -12.06 23.74 6.29
C ALA A 78 -11.46 24.99 6.98
N GLY A 79 -10.73 25.85 6.26
CA GLY A 79 -10.12 27.07 6.82
C GLY A 79 -8.97 26.81 7.81
N LEU A 80 -8.27 25.68 7.69
CA LEU A 80 -7.18 25.30 8.59
C LEU A 80 -5.85 25.96 8.22
N THR A 81 -5.04 26.25 9.24
CA THR A 81 -3.66 26.74 9.06
C THR A 81 -2.70 25.61 8.70
N LEU A 82 -1.58 25.93 8.04
CA LEU A 82 -0.56 24.94 7.70
C LEU A 82 -0.07 24.13 8.91
N ARG A 83 0.10 24.76 10.08
CA ARG A 83 0.51 24.07 11.31
C ARG A 83 -0.53 23.05 11.79
N GLN A 84 -1.82 23.33 11.59
CA GLN A 84 -2.89 22.38 11.89
C GLN A 84 -2.88 21.22 10.88
N VAL A 85 -2.60 21.49 9.61
CA VAL A 85 -2.48 20.44 8.58
C VAL A 85 -1.28 19.54 8.81
N THR A 86 -0.12 20.10 9.13
CA THR A 86 1.09 19.32 9.42
C THR A 86 0.84 18.30 10.53
N ARG A 87 0.00 18.62 11.52
CA ARG A 87 -0.38 17.66 12.57
C ARG A 87 -1.19 16.49 12.01
N SER A 88 -2.24 16.76 11.24
CA SER A 88 -3.05 15.71 10.61
C SER A 88 -2.23 14.86 9.64
N LEU A 89 -1.31 15.48 8.90
CA LEU A 89 -0.39 14.75 8.03
C LEU A 89 0.61 13.90 8.83
N ALA A 90 1.10 14.38 9.97
CA ALA A 90 1.97 13.61 10.86
C ALA A 90 1.23 12.43 11.52
N GLU A 91 -0.05 12.59 11.84
CA GLU A 91 -0.92 11.50 12.31
C GLU A 91 -1.15 10.47 11.20
N GLY A 92 -1.40 10.92 9.97
CA GLY A 92 -1.45 10.06 8.79
C GLY A 92 -0.14 9.30 8.57
N CYS A 93 1.00 9.99 8.55
CA CYS A 93 2.32 9.37 8.45
C CYS A 93 2.53 8.32 9.54
N ARG A 94 2.16 8.60 10.80
CA ARG A 94 2.20 7.61 11.88
C ARG A 94 1.31 6.41 11.58
N ALA A 95 0.06 6.61 11.17
CA ALA A 95 -0.84 5.54 10.79
C ALA A 95 -0.26 4.64 9.67
N HIS A 96 0.49 5.23 8.73
CA HIS A 96 1.18 4.51 7.67
C HIS A 96 2.37 3.70 8.20
N LEU A 97 3.11 4.24 9.16
CA LEU A 97 4.21 3.53 9.83
C LEU A 97 3.69 2.33 10.64
N GLU A 98 2.61 2.47 11.40
CA GLU A 98 2.01 1.31 12.09
C GLU A 98 1.46 0.28 11.10
N ALA A 99 0.96 0.72 9.96
CA ALA A 99 0.54 -0.18 8.88
C ALA A 99 1.69 -1.05 8.37
N TRP A 100 2.89 -0.47 8.30
CA TRP A 100 4.08 -1.14 7.81
C TRP A 100 4.60 -2.18 8.80
N ALA A 101 4.58 -1.88 10.10
CA ALA A 101 4.91 -2.83 11.16
C ALA A 101 3.98 -4.07 11.15
N ASP A 102 2.74 -3.91 10.67
CA ASP A 102 1.69 -4.92 10.67
C ASP A 102 1.71 -5.86 9.44
N VAL A 103 2.62 -5.61 8.48
CA VAL A 103 2.71 -6.33 7.20
C VAL A 103 2.83 -7.85 7.37
N GLY A 104 3.63 -8.32 8.34
CA GLY A 104 3.83 -9.75 8.59
C GLY A 104 2.55 -10.44 9.03
N ARG A 105 1.79 -9.80 9.93
CA ARG A 105 0.48 -10.29 10.37
C ARG A 105 -0.53 -10.27 9.23
N LEU A 106 -0.59 -9.18 8.46
CA LEU A 106 -1.51 -9.03 7.32
C LEU A 106 -1.27 -10.11 6.25
N ALA A 107 -0.02 -10.35 5.89
CA ALA A 107 0.36 -11.41 4.94
C ALA A 107 0.07 -12.83 5.48
N GLY A 108 -0.09 -12.97 6.79
CA GLY A 108 -0.42 -14.22 7.49
C GLY A 108 -1.91 -14.43 7.78
N LEU A 109 -2.79 -13.48 7.45
CA LEU A 109 -4.23 -13.63 7.69
C LEU A 109 -4.78 -14.88 6.97
N PRO A 110 -5.63 -15.71 7.62
CA PRO A 110 -6.15 -16.94 7.02
C PRO A 110 -6.80 -16.74 5.65
N LEU A 111 -7.59 -15.67 5.49
CA LEU A 111 -8.25 -15.32 4.21
C LEU A 111 -7.25 -14.98 3.10
N VAL A 112 -6.14 -14.31 3.42
CA VAL A 112 -5.07 -13.98 2.47
C VAL A 112 -4.35 -15.27 2.04
N LEU A 113 -4.06 -16.15 2.99
CA LEU A 113 -3.45 -17.45 2.71
C LEU A 113 -4.38 -18.35 1.88
N GLU A 114 -5.69 -18.33 2.15
CA GLU A 114 -6.69 -19.06 1.37
C GLU A 114 -6.78 -18.53 -0.06
N LEU A 115 -6.82 -17.21 -0.25
CA LEU A 115 -6.84 -16.61 -1.59
C LEU A 115 -5.60 -16.98 -2.40
N ARG A 116 -4.41 -16.97 -1.78
CA ARG A 116 -3.17 -17.42 -2.44
C ARG A 116 -3.27 -18.87 -2.91
N ARG A 117 -3.86 -19.75 -2.08
CA ARG A 117 -4.09 -21.16 -2.45
C ARG A 117 -5.09 -21.30 -3.58
N GLU A 118 -6.19 -20.55 -3.57
CA GLU A 118 -7.20 -20.57 -4.64
C GLU A 118 -6.65 -20.01 -5.96
N MET A 119 -5.88 -18.92 -5.92
CA MET A 119 -5.18 -18.39 -7.09
C MET A 119 -4.21 -19.45 -7.66
N ALA A 120 -3.46 -20.14 -6.81
CA ALA A 120 -2.59 -21.25 -7.21
C ALA A 120 -3.36 -22.39 -7.89
N ARG A 121 -4.52 -22.79 -7.35
CA ARG A 121 -5.40 -23.79 -7.97
C ARG A 121 -5.91 -23.36 -9.36
N ASN A 122 -6.02 -22.05 -9.59
CA ASN A 122 -6.41 -21.47 -10.87
C ASN A 122 -5.22 -21.18 -11.82
N GLY A 123 -4.02 -21.68 -11.51
CA GLY A 123 -2.86 -21.59 -12.41
C GLY A 123 -2.06 -20.29 -12.31
N PHE A 124 -2.34 -19.47 -11.29
CA PHE A 124 -1.52 -18.31 -10.94
C PHE A 124 -0.41 -18.69 -9.97
N HIS A 125 0.77 -18.12 -10.12
CA HIS A 125 1.83 -18.22 -9.12
C HIS A 125 2.00 -16.88 -8.42
N LEU A 126 2.24 -16.91 -7.11
CA LEU A 126 2.60 -15.71 -6.36
C LEU A 126 4.02 -15.30 -6.78
N SER A 127 4.11 -14.22 -7.55
CA SER A 127 5.38 -13.68 -8.05
C SER A 127 6.13 -12.93 -6.95
N ARG A 128 5.42 -12.03 -6.27
CA ARG A 128 5.97 -11.25 -5.16
C ARG A 128 4.86 -10.76 -4.25
N CYS A 129 5.17 -10.65 -2.97
CA CYS A 129 4.42 -9.81 -2.04
C CYS A 129 5.06 -8.43 -2.07
N SER A 130 4.27 -7.39 -2.31
CA SER A 130 4.75 -6.01 -2.25
C SER A 130 4.13 -5.27 -1.09
N HIS A 131 4.95 -4.42 -0.50
CA HIS A 131 4.57 -3.48 0.53
C HIS A 131 4.24 -2.17 -0.17
N LEU A 132 3.08 -2.10 -0.81
CA LEU A 132 2.63 -0.80 -1.31
C LEU A 132 2.01 -0.04 -0.16
N GLY A 133 2.64 1.09 0.16
CA GLY A 133 2.08 2.13 1.00
C GLY A 133 0.67 2.52 0.58
N THR A 134 0.04 3.27 1.46
CA THR A 134 -1.39 3.61 1.43
C THR A 134 -1.91 4.06 0.07
N CYS A 135 -2.96 3.40 -0.41
CA CYS A 135 -3.95 4.09 -1.22
C CYS A 135 -4.99 4.70 -0.28
N ASP A 136 -5.40 5.93 -0.53
CA ASP A 136 -6.46 6.62 0.20
C ASP A 136 -6.24 6.66 1.72
N GLY A 137 -4.98 6.79 2.16
CA GLY A 137 -4.58 6.83 3.58
C GLY A 137 -4.78 5.50 4.34
N ALA A 138 -4.99 4.37 3.65
CA ALA A 138 -5.32 3.09 4.27
C ALA A 138 -4.22 2.02 4.16
N ARG A 139 -4.05 1.23 5.24
CA ARG A 139 -3.11 0.10 5.36
C ARG A 139 -3.32 -0.92 4.25
N THR A 140 -2.34 -1.17 3.38
CA THR A 140 -2.48 -2.20 2.34
C THR A 140 -1.24 -3.07 2.17
N THR A 141 -1.44 -4.38 2.03
CA THR A 141 -0.43 -5.27 1.42
C THR A 141 -0.89 -5.60 0.01
N GLN A 142 0.02 -5.84 -0.93
CA GLN A 142 -0.37 -6.17 -2.30
C GLN A 142 0.39 -7.39 -2.81
N ASP A 143 -0.35 -8.48 -3.02
CA ASP A 143 0.16 -9.69 -3.66
C ASP A 143 0.10 -9.53 -5.17
N PHE A 144 1.18 -9.87 -5.85
CA PHE A 144 1.24 -9.95 -7.30
C PHE A 144 1.28 -11.41 -7.72
N PHE A 145 0.29 -11.80 -8.51
CA PHE A 145 0.18 -13.11 -9.10
C PHE A 145 0.37 -13.05 -10.61
N THR A 146 0.99 -14.06 -11.17
CA THR A 146 1.26 -14.16 -12.60
C THR A 146 0.77 -15.52 -13.09
N PRO A 147 0.02 -15.61 -14.20
CA PRO A 147 -0.35 -16.90 -14.76
C PRO A 147 0.88 -17.51 -15.43
N MET A 148 1.18 -18.79 -15.17
CA MET A 148 2.39 -19.42 -15.70
C MET A 148 2.46 -19.42 -17.23
N ARG A 149 1.30 -19.42 -17.90
CA ARG A 149 1.20 -19.49 -19.36
C ARG A 149 1.34 -18.12 -20.04
N VAL A 150 1.09 -17.02 -19.33
CA VAL A 150 1.10 -15.66 -19.88
C VAL A 150 1.76 -14.71 -18.87
N PRO A 151 3.10 -14.75 -18.72
CA PRO A 151 3.80 -14.02 -17.67
C PRO A 151 3.76 -12.49 -17.85
N THR A 152 3.32 -11.99 -19.00
CA THR A 152 3.09 -10.54 -19.24
C THR A 152 1.87 -10.01 -18.48
N VAL A 153 0.93 -10.91 -18.13
CA VAL A 153 -0.26 -10.57 -17.38
C VAL A 153 0.01 -10.72 -15.88
N THR A 154 -0.43 -9.75 -15.09
CA THR A 154 -0.29 -9.74 -13.63
C THR A 154 -1.63 -9.45 -12.98
N ALA A 155 -2.01 -10.24 -11.97
CA ALA A 155 -3.07 -9.91 -11.05
C ALA A 155 -2.46 -9.26 -9.79
N ALA A 156 -2.81 -8.01 -9.53
CA ALA A 156 -2.46 -7.31 -8.30
C ALA A 156 -3.65 -7.38 -7.35
N VAL A 157 -3.46 -8.03 -6.21
CA VAL A 157 -4.46 -8.22 -5.18
C VAL A 157 -4.01 -7.46 -3.95
N ARG A 158 -4.68 -6.35 -3.68
CA ARG A 158 -4.43 -5.49 -2.53
C ARG A 158 -5.34 -5.89 -1.38
N HIS A 159 -4.80 -5.99 -0.18
CA HIS A 159 -5.48 -6.37 1.05
C HIS A 159 -5.44 -5.22 2.05
N ARG A 160 -6.60 -4.75 2.50
CA ARG A 160 -6.74 -3.74 3.55
C ARG A 160 -7.44 -4.34 4.77
N PRO A 161 -6.86 -4.31 5.99
CA PRO A 161 -7.56 -4.78 7.18
C PRO A 161 -8.80 -3.92 7.52
N LEU A 162 -9.89 -4.57 7.90
CA LEU A 162 -11.13 -3.93 8.41
C LEU A 162 -11.41 -4.28 9.88
N GLY A 163 -10.44 -4.90 10.58
CA GLY A 163 -10.54 -5.40 11.95
C GLY A 163 -9.94 -6.81 12.08
N ASP A 164 -10.10 -7.42 13.25
CA ASP A 164 -9.70 -8.81 13.48
C ASP A 164 -10.48 -9.71 12.48
N ASP A 165 -9.73 -10.48 11.69
CA ASP A 165 -10.22 -11.44 10.69
C ASP A 165 -10.98 -10.89 9.47
N ARG A 166 -10.93 -9.58 9.20
CA ARG A 166 -11.55 -9.00 8.00
C ARG A 166 -10.56 -8.25 7.14
N ALA A 167 -10.59 -8.49 5.84
CA ALA A 167 -9.81 -7.73 4.87
C ALA A 167 -10.68 -7.30 3.67
N GLU A 168 -10.61 -6.03 3.29
CA GLU A 168 -11.06 -5.56 1.98
C GLU A 168 -10.03 -5.94 0.93
N VAL A 169 -10.51 -6.40 -0.23
CA VAL A 169 -9.63 -6.76 -1.33
C VAL A 169 -9.97 -5.98 -2.59
N ARG A 170 -8.95 -5.31 -3.12
CA ARG A 170 -9.01 -4.68 -4.43
C ARG A 170 -8.15 -5.48 -5.38
N VAL A 171 -8.72 -5.91 -6.49
CA VAL A 171 -8.00 -6.68 -7.50
C VAL A 171 -7.96 -5.90 -8.80
N GLY A 172 -6.79 -5.85 -9.43
CA GLY A 172 -6.61 -5.39 -10.80
C GLY A 172 -5.86 -6.42 -11.62
N LEU A 173 -6.28 -6.64 -12.87
CA LEU A 173 -5.55 -7.39 -13.88
C LEU A 173 -4.88 -6.41 -14.85
N TYR A 174 -3.59 -6.65 -15.10
CA TYR A 174 -2.74 -5.79 -15.90
C TYR A 174 -2.03 -6.61 -16.96
N ASP A 175 -1.93 -6.11 -18.19
CA ASP A 175 -1.00 -6.62 -19.22
C ASP A 175 0.05 -5.54 -19.51
N ILE A 176 1.32 -5.83 -19.27
CA ILE A 176 2.43 -4.87 -19.42
C ILE A 176 2.07 -3.50 -18.76
N ALA A 177 1.59 -3.56 -17.52
CA ALA A 177 1.13 -2.43 -16.70
C ALA A 177 -0.16 -1.71 -17.13
N ALA A 178 -0.79 -2.06 -18.25
CA ALA A 178 -2.11 -1.54 -18.61
C ALA A 178 -3.23 -2.34 -17.91
N GLU A 179 -4.03 -1.67 -17.06
CA GLU A 179 -5.18 -2.30 -16.40
C GLU A 179 -6.28 -2.61 -17.42
N PHE A 180 -6.78 -3.86 -17.44
CA PHE A 180 -7.89 -4.25 -18.33
C PHE A 180 -9.12 -4.77 -17.58
N ALA A 181 -9.01 -5.05 -16.30
CA ALA A 181 -10.14 -5.38 -15.43
C ALA A 181 -9.79 -5.05 -13.97
N SER A 182 -10.76 -4.54 -13.21
CA SER A 182 -10.61 -4.36 -11.78
C SER A 182 -11.91 -4.59 -11.01
N TRP A 183 -11.77 -5.01 -9.76
CA TRP A 183 -12.85 -5.26 -8.83
C TRP A 183 -12.52 -4.63 -7.48
N HIS A 184 -13.55 -4.10 -6.85
CA HIS A 184 -13.48 -3.56 -5.51
C HIS A 184 -14.59 -4.19 -4.68
N ALA A 185 -14.23 -5.02 -3.70
CA ALA A 185 -15.22 -5.63 -2.83
C ALA A 185 -14.63 -6.03 -1.47
N PRO A 186 -15.42 -5.97 -0.38
CA PRO A 186 -15.01 -6.57 0.88
C PRO A 186 -14.83 -8.08 0.71
N LEU A 187 -13.74 -8.63 1.24
CA LEU A 187 -13.54 -10.07 1.32
C LEU A 187 -14.11 -10.56 2.66
N GLN A 188 -15.22 -11.28 2.59
CA GLN A 188 -15.82 -11.98 3.73
C GLN A 188 -15.52 -13.48 3.62
N GLU A 189 -15.49 -14.17 4.75
CA GLU A 189 -15.37 -15.62 4.82
C GLU A 189 -16.41 -16.27 3.89
N GLY A 190 -15.96 -17.16 2.98
CA GLY A 190 -16.80 -17.79 1.95
C GLY A 190 -16.81 -17.14 0.55
N LEU A 191 -16.30 -15.92 0.37
CA LEU A 191 -16.23 -15.25 -0.95
C LEU A 191 -14.86 -15.36 -1.64
N VAL A 192 -13.83 -15.87 -0.96
CA VAL A 192 -12.46 -16.06 -1.48
C VAL A 192 -12.46 -16.84 -2.79
N ARG A 193 -13.14 -17.99 -2.80
CA ARG A 193 -13.24 -18.86 -3.98
C ARG A 193 -13.94 -18.16 -5.15
N THR A 194 -15.01 -17.43 -4.87
CA THR A 194 -15.75 -16.66 -5.88
C THR A 194 -14.83 -15.64 -6.54
N ARG A 195 -14.01 -14.92 -5.76
CA ARG A 195 -13.07 -13.93 -6.31
C ARG A 195 -11.99 -14.57 -7.18
N ALA A 196 -11.37 -15.66 -6.72
CA ALA A 196 -10.38 -16.37 -7.54
C ALA A 196 -10.98 -16.85 -8.88
N ASN A 197 -12.22 -17.32 -8.87
CA ASN A 197 -12.94 -17.74 -10.08
C ASN A 197 -13.26 -16.55 -11.02
N GLU A 198 -13.71 -15.42 -10.49
CA GLU A 198 -13.98 -14.21 -11.28
C GLU A 198 -12.73 -13.69 -11.98
N ILE A 199 -11.60 -13.60 -11.26
CA ILE A 199 -10.30 -13.18 -11.80
C ILE A 199 -9.89 -14.10 -12.95
N SER A 200 -10.00 -15.41 -12.73
CA SER A 200 -9.63 -16.41 -13.72
C SER A 200 -10.53 -16.34 -14.95
N THR A 201 -11.84 -16.17 -14.76
CA THR A 201 -12.81 -16.03 -15.85
C THR A 201 -12.55 -14.79 -16.69
N ALA A 202 -12.24 -13.66 -16.05
CA ALA A 202 -11.91 -12.43 -16.75
C ALA A 202 -10.61 -12.55 -17.55
N LEU A 203 -9.60 -13.23 -16.99
CA LEU A 203 -8.38 -13.56 -17.73
C LEU A 203 -8.67 -14.41 -18.97
N TYR A 204 -9.46 -15.48 -18.86
CA TYR A 204 -9.80 -16.33 -20.01
C TYR A 204 -10.50 -15.53 -21.12
N ARG A 205 -11.48 -14.69 -20.77
CA ARG A 205 -12.16 -13.82 -21.74
C ARG A 205 -11.19 -12.86 -22.44
N TYR A 206 -10.28 -12.25 -21.69
CA TYR A 206 -9.27 -11.34 -22.24
C TYR A 206 -8.34 -12.05 -23.23
N LEU A 207 -7.95 -13.29 -22.93
CA LEU A 207 -7.11 -14.12 -23.79
C LEU A 207 -7.87 -14.76 -24.98
N GLY A 208 -9.19 -14.57 -25.08
CA GLY A 208 -10.01 -15.11 -26.16
C GLY A 208 -10.32 -16.60 -26.05
N HIS A 209 -10.37 -17.13 -24.82
CA HIS A 209 -10.71 -18.53 -24.50
C HIS A 209 -12.12 -18.68 -23.93
#